data_AF-A0A381TUG3-F1
#
_entry.id   AF-A0A381TUG3-F1
#
_cell.length_a   1.000
_cell.length_b   1.000
_cell.length_c   1.000
_cell.angle_alpha   90.00
_cell.angle_beta   90.00
_cell.angle_gamma   90.00
#
_symmetry.space_group_name_H-M   'P 1'
#
loop_
_entity.id
_entity.type
_entity.pdbx_description
1 polymer ?
#
loop_
_entity_poly.entity_id
_entity_poly.type
_entity_poly.pdbx_seq_one_letter_code
_entity_poly.pdbx_strand_id
1 'polypeptide(L)'
;MLLSEVLSNVITYQKREIQLYNYIEQSLIWHDMNKSNPYFHMIFLIELTRYLGFYPDILNNNFKYFNLEGGSYEKSKTSEYSITGDSLNLFNQILGIKFDSNPLPTLNSKDKMEIINIILTYYKLHINNFKPIKSLEIVKNIFS
;
A
#
# COMPACT_ATOMS: atom_id res chain seq x y z
N MET A 1 -5.77 -13.33 4.43
CA MET A 1 -4.77 -13.45 5.52
C MET A 1 -3.95 -12.17 5.69
N LEU A 2 -3.28 -11.70 4.63
CA LEU A 2 -2.51 -10.43 4.62
C LEU A 2 -3.25 -9.24 5.24
N LEU A 3 -4.44 -8.92 4.73
CA LEU A 3 -5.20 -7.76 5.20
C LEU A 3 -5.56 -7.86 6.69
N SER A 4 -5.89 -9.06 7.18
CA SER A 4 -6.21 -9.27 8.60
C SER A 4 -5.01 -8.99 9.51
N GLU A 5 -3.82 -9.42 9.11
CA GLU A 5 -2.59 -9.15 9.86
C GLU A 5 -2.25 -7.66 9.87
N VAL A 6 -2.34 -6.97 8.73
CA VAL A 6 -2.13 -5.51 8.67
C VAL A 6 -3.17 -4.79 9.52
N LEU A 7 -4.47 -5.11 9.35
CA LEU A 7 -5.54 -4.50 10.13
C LEU A 7 -5.36 -4.71 11.63
N SER A 8 -4.89 -5.87 12.06
CA SER A 8 -4.58 -6.15 13.48
C SER A 8 -3.40 -5.34 14.02
N ASN A 9 -2.50 -4.87 13.15
CA ASN A 9 -1.41 -3.98 13.54
C ASN A 9 -1.84 -2.52 13.64
N VAL A 10 -2.81 -2.09 12.81
CA VAL A 10 -3.16 -0.66 12.69
C VAL A 10 -4.41 -0.29 13.49
N ILE A 11 -5.36 -1.21 13.66
CA ILE A 11 -6.57 -0.97 14.43
C ILE A 11 -6.23 -1.12 15.91
N THR A 12 -6.29 -0.02 16.64
CA THR A 12 -6.14 0.01 18.10
C THR A 12 -7.48 0.29 18.77
N TYR A 13 -7.65 -0.18 20.01
CA TYR A 13 -8.92 -0.09 20.75
C TYR A 13 -9.34 1.35 21.14
N GLN A 14 -8.53 2.38 20.85
CA GLN A 14 -8.62 3.65 21.55
C GLN A 14 -9.56 4.68 20.90
N LYS A 15 -10.07 4.46 19.67
CA LYS A 15 -10.97 5.45 19.04
C LYS A 15 -11.95 4.83 18.04
N ARG A 16 -13.19 5.30 18.06
CA ARG A 16 -14.17 5.01 17.01
C ARG A 16 -13.85 5.86 15.78
N GLU A 17 -13.49 5.21 14.69
CA GLU A 17 -13.21 5.86 13.41
C GLU A 17 -14.17 5.36 12.33
N ILE A 18 -15.30 6.05 12.20
CA ILE A 18 -16.38 5.66 11.28
C ILE A 18 -15.90 5.68 9.83
N GLN A 19 -15.05 6.64 9.45
CA GLN A 19 -14.50 6.73 8.09
C GLN A 19 -13.61 5.53 7.76
N LEU A 20 -12.72 5.14 8.68
CA LEU A 20 -11.88 3.96 8.54
C LEU A 20 -12.73 2.68 8.46
N TYR A 21 -13.71 2.53 9.34
CA TYR A 21 -14.64 1.39 9.31
C TYR A 21 -15.36 1.29 7.96
N ASN A 22 -15.98 2.39 7.52
CA ASN A 22 -16.73 2.43 6.26
C ASN A 22 -15.81 2.07 5.08
N TYR A 23 -14.59 2.60 5.06
CA TYR A 23 -13.63 2.26 4.02
C TYR A 23 -13.30 0.77 3.99
N ILE A 24 -13.00 0.17 5.15
CA ILE A 24 -12.70 -1.26 5.26
C ILE A 24 -13.91 -2.08 4.78
N GLU A 25 -15.09 -1.79 5.31
CA GLU A 25 -16.33 -2.51 4.99
C GLU A 25 -16.64 -2.44 3.49
N GLN A 26 -16.68 -1.23 2.92
CA GLN A 26 -17.02 -1.04 1.50
C GLN A 26 -15.97 -1.66 0.58
N SER A 27 -14.68 -1.60 0.94
CA SER A 27 -13.63 -2.23 0.14
C SER A 27 -13.72 -3.76 0.16
N LEU A 28 -14.07 -4.36 1.31
CA LEU A 28 -14.25 -5.81 1.41
C LEU A 28 -15.49 -6.29 0.64
N ILE A 29 -16.61 -5.55 0.73
CA ILE A 29 -17.81 -5.82 -0.08
C ILE A 29 -17.46 -5.76 -1.57
N TRP A 30 -16.72 -4.72 -1.98
CA TRP A 30 -16.28 -4.59 -3.37
C TRP A 30 -15.42 -5.77 -3.81
N HIS A 31 -14.49 -6.24 -2.99
CA HIS A 31 -13.64 -7.39 -3.29
C HIS A 31 -14.46 -8.67 -3.49
N ASP A 32 -15.47 -8.90 -2.65
CA ASP A 32 -16.33 -10.09 -2.74
C ASP A 32 -17.18 -10.09 -4.03
N MET A 33 -17.57 -8.92 -4.50
CA MET A 33 -18.27 -8.73 -5.78
C MET A 33 -17.33 -8.83 -6.98
N ASN A 34 -16.09 -8.38 -6.85
CA ASN A 34 -15.09 -8.28 -7.92
C ASN A 34 -13.95 -9.28 -7.71
N LYS A 35 -14.33 -10.56 -7.50
CA LYS A 35 -13.37 -11.64 -7.28
C LYS A 35 -12.32 -11.62 -8.39
N SER A 36 -11.05 -11.68 -7.99
CA SER A 36 -9.86 -11.74 -8.86
C SER A 36 -9.28 -10.41 -9.36
N ASN A 37 -9.59 -9.24 -8.76
CA ASN A 37 -8.77 -8.05 -9.04
C ASN A 37 -7.39 -8.17 -8.35
N PRO A 38 -6.28 -8.29 -9.11
CA PRO A 38 -4.96 -8.54 -8.53
C PRO A 38 -4.35 -7.30 -7.87
N TYR A 39 -4.94 -6.12 -8.04
CA TYR A 39 -4.52 -4.85 -7.44
C TYR A 39 -5.24 -4.55 -6.13
N PHE A 40 -6.30 -5.30 -5.79
CA PHE A 40 -7.13 -5.03 -4.62
C PHE A 40 -6.29 -4.84 -3.35
N HIS A 41 -5.38 -5.78 -3.05
CA HIS A 41 -4.56 -5.67 -1.83
C HIS A 41 -3.65 -4.45 -1.83
N MET A 42 -3.05 -4.09 -2.98
CA MET A 42 -2.16 -2.93 -3.09
C MET A 42 -2.93 -1.61 -2.94
N ILE A 43 -4.03 -1.47 -3.67
CA ILE A 43 -4.92 -0.30 -3.58
C ILE A 43 -5.49 -0.19 -2.16
N PHE A 44 -5.96 -1.31 -1.61
CA PHE A 44 -6.53 -1.36 -0.26
C PHE A 44 -5.55 -0.83 0.77
N LEU A 45 -4.30 -1.29 0.73
CA LEU A 45 -3.28 -0.90 1.68
C LEU A 45 -2.83 0.55 1.47
N ILE A 46 -2.71 1.05 0.25
CA ILE A 46 -2.38 2.46 0.01
C ILE A 46 -3.49 3.38 0.51
N GLU A 47 -4.73 3.15 0.11
CA GLU A 47 -5.85 4.02 0.50
C GLU A 47 -6.15 3.93 2.01
N LEU A 48 -5.86 2.79 2.65
CA LEU A 48 -5.93 2.65 4.12
C LEU A 48 -5.02 3.68 4.84
N THR A 49 -3.85 4.01 4.30
CA THR A 49 -2.93 4.99 4.90
C THR A 49 -3.54 6.40 5.01
N ARG A 50 -4.52 6.74 4.16
CA ARG A 50 -5.26 8.02 4.25
C ARG A 50 -6.03 8.14 5.54
N TYR A 51 -6.66 7.06 5.98
CA TYR A 51 -7.43 7.03 7.22
C TYR A 51 -6.51 6.96 8.44
N LEU A 52 -5.32 6.38 8.28
CA LEU A 52 -4.32 6.30 9.34
C LEU A 52 -3.45 7.56 9.48
N GLY A 53 -3.60 8.54 8.57
CA GLY A 53 -2.95 9.85 8.67
C GLY A 53 -1.53 9.94 8.10
N PHE A 54 -1.10 8.97 7.29
CA PHE A 54 0.24 8.96 6.68
C PHE A 54 0.21 8.65 5.17
N TYR A 55 -0.82 9.12 4.47
CA TYR A 55 -0.91 8.93 3.01
C TYR A 55 0.32 9.48 2.28
N PRO A 56 0.89 8.75 1.29
CA PRO A 56 1.96 9.28 0.45
C PRO A 56 1.58 10.62 -0.18
N ASP A 57 2.44 11.62 -0.03
CA ASP A 57 2.25 12.90 -0.70
C ASP A 57 2.42 12.71 -2.21
N ILE A 58 1.41 13.12 -2.97
CA ILE A 58 1.37 13.03 -4.44
C ILE A 58 1.86 14.31 -5.12
N LEU A 59 2.22 15.34 -4.35
CA LEU A 59 2.84 16.55 -4.87
C LEU A 59 4.24 16.25 -5.40
N ASN A 60 4.63 16.94 -6.48
CA ASN A 60 5.94 16.79 -7.11
C ASN A 60 6.27 15.36 -7.58
N ASN A 61 5.26 14.62 -8.04
CA ASN A 61 5.42 13.26 -8.58
C ASN A 61 6.35 13.16 -9.81
N ASN A 62 6.82 14.28 -10.33
CA ASN A 62 7.83 14.40 -11.38
C ASN A 62 9.27 14.28 -10.87
N PHE A 63 9.51 14.27 -9.56
CA PHE A 63 10.85 14.09 -9.01
C PHE A 63 11.31 12.63 -9.07
N LYS A 64 12.63 12.43 -9.04
CA LYS A 64 13.27 11.13 -9.31
C LYS A 64 13.22 10.17 -8.13
N TYR A 65 12.89 10.64 -6.94
CA TYR A 65 12.89 9.84 -5.72
C TYR A 65 11.58 10.02 -4.99
N PHE A 66 11.14 8.95 -4.33
CA PHE A 66 10.14 9.02 -3.27
C PHE A 66 10.77 8.53 -1.98
N ASN A 67 10.80 9.38 -0.96
CA ASN A 67 11.33 9.04 0.35
C ASN A 67 10.22 8.35 1.16
N LEU A 68 10.33 7.03 1.38
CA LEU A 68 9.31 6.28 2.12
C LEU A 68 9.24 6.67 3.61
N GLU A 69 10.33 7.18 4.18
CA GLU A 69 10.34 7.65 5.57
C GLU A 69 9.65 9.02 5.68
N GLY A 70 9.95 9.93 4.76
CA GLY A 70 9.32 11.25 4.68
C GLY A 70 7.90 11.26 4.09
N GLY A 71 7.54 10.21 3.34
CA GLY A 71 6.26 10.13 2.65
C GLY A 71 6.10 11.11 1.49
N SER A 72 7.19 11.57 0.86
CA SER A 72 7.15 12.62 -0.17
C SER A 72 8.17 12.43 -1.27
N TYR A 73 7.91 13.06 -2.42
CA TYR A 73 8.84 13.11 -3.55
C TYR A 73 10.00 14.08 -3.33
N GLU A 74 11.20 13.70 -3.78
CA GLU A 74 12.44 14.46 -3.59
C GLU A 74 13.32 14.48 -4.84
N LYS A 75 14.04 15.58 -5.05
CA LYS A 75 14.94 15.77 -6.21
C LYS A 75 16.21 14.93 -6.13
N SER A 76 16.64 14.57 -4.93
CA SER A 76 17.86 13.80 -4.63
C SER A 76 17.55 12.75 -3.57
N LYS A 77 18.33 11.67 -3.51
CA LYS A 77 18.23 10.67 -2.44
C LYS A 77 18.62 11.30 -1.10
N THR A 78 17.69 11.45 -0.16
CA THR A 78 17.99 11.96 1.20
C THR A 78 17.87 10.89 2.30
N SER A 79 17.14 9.80 2.05
CA SER A 79 16.99 8.67 2.98
C SER A 79 17.46 7.36 2.34
N GLU A 80 17.91 6.42 3.16
CA GLU A 80 18.15 5.04 2.72
C GLU A 80 16.87 4.32 2.29
N TYR A 81 15.71 4.82 2.71
CA TYR A 81 14.39 4.34 2.29
C TYR A 81 13.84 5.06 1.05
N SER A 82 14.70 5.75 0.29
CA SER A 82 14.28 6.38 -0.97
C SER A 82 14.19 5.34 -2.10
N ILE A 83 13.05 5.28 -2.76
CA ILE A 83 12.86 4.49 -3.99
C ILE A 83 13.03 5.38 -5.23
N THR A 84 13.49 4.78 -6.34
CA THR A 84 13.71 5.45 -7.63
C THR A 84 13.57 4.43 -8.77
N GLY A 85 13.65 4.89 -10.03
CA GLY A 85 13.61 4.02 -11.20
C GLY A 85 12.35 3.15 -11.26
N ASP A 86 12.52 1.85 -11.53
CA ASP A 86 11.41 0.92 -11.71
C ASP A 86 10.54 0.77 -10.44
N SER A 87 11.14 0.70 -9.25
CA SER A 87 10.39 0.61 -7.99
C SER A 87 9.51 1.84 -7.78
N LEU A 88 10.00 3.04 -8.12
CA LEU A 88 9.19 4.27 -8.07
C LEU A 88 8.09 4.26 -9.13
N ASN A 89 8.39 3.83 -10.35
CA ASN A 89 7.38 3.73 -11.42
C ASN A 89 6.25 2.77 -11.02
N LEU A 90 6.59 1.61 -10.46
CA LEU A 90 5.63 0.63 -9.96
C LEU A 90 4.79 1.17 -8.79
N PHE A 91 5.43 1.87 -7.84
CA PHE A 91 4.73 2.49 -6.72
C PHE A 91 3.74 3.56 -7.21
N ASN A 92 4.16 4.39 -8.16
CA ASN A 92 3.34 5.43 -8.77
C ASN A 92 2.17 4.85 -9.57
N GLN A 93 2.32 3.66 -10.14
CA GLN A 93 1.22 2.97 -10.80
C GLN A 93 0.10 2.61 -9.83
N ILE A 94 0.35 2.37 -8.54
CA ILE A 94 -0.72 2.08 -7.57
C ILE A 94 -1.26 3.36 -6.92
N LEU A 95 -0.41 4.36 -6.74
CA LEU A 95 -0.80 5.65 -6.20
C LEU A 95 -1.85 6.34 -7.08
N GLY A 96 -3.02 6.60 -6.50
CA GLY A 96 -4.12 7.27 -7.18
C GLY A 96 -4.99 6.37 -8.06
N ILE A 97 -4.73 5.05 -8.11
CA ILE A 97 -5.65 4.09 -8.71
C ILE A 97 -6.82 3.83 -7.76
N LYS A 98 -8.04 3.93 -8.31
CA LYS A 98 -9.26 3.44 -7.68
C LYS A 98 -9.52 1.99 -8.07
N PHE A 99 -10.22 1.23 -7.23
CA PHE A 99 -10.57 -0.17 -7.47
C PHE A 99 -11.26 -0.43 -8.83
N ASP A 100 -12.00 0.55 -9.34
CA ASP A 100 -12.77 0.52 -10.59
C ASP A 100 -12.04 1.14 -11.80
N SER A 101 -10.79 1.58 -11.63
CA SER A 101 -10.02 2.16 -12.74
C SER A 101 -9.76 1.08 -13.79
N ASN A 102 -10.08 1.36 -15.05
CA ASN A 102 -9.81 0.45 -16.17
C ASN A 102 -9.31 1.24 -17.39
N PRO A 103 -8.28 0.75 -18.11
CA PRO A 103 -7.52 -0.48 -17.85
C PRO A 103 -6.45 -0.31 -16.75
N LEU A 104 -6.20 -1.37 -15.97
CA LEU A 104 -5.07 -1.43 -15.02
C LEU A 104 -3.82 -1.99 -15.71
N PRO A 105 -2.62 -1.47 -15.39
CA PRO A 105 -1.38 -1.90 -16.03
C PRO A 105 -1.00 -3.30 -15.57
N THR A 106 -0.97 -4.30 -16.45
CA THR A 106 -0.65 -5.70 -16.11
C THR A 106 0.67 -5.82 -15.33
N LEU A 107 0.57 -6.31 -14.08
CA LEU A 107 1.74 -6.57 -13.24
C LEU A 107 2.07 -8.06 -13.24
N ASN A 108 3.35 -8.39 -13.40
CA ASN A 108 3.83 -9.74 -13.16
C ASN A 108 3.97 -9.99 -11.65
N SER A 109 4.22 -11.24 -11.28
CA SER A 109 4.32 -11.68 -9.88
C SER A 109 5.45 -10.99 -9.11
N LYS A 110 6.58 -10.71 -9.77
CA LYS A 110 7.72 -10.00 -9.18
C LYS A 110 7.36 -8.56 -8.87
N ASP A 111 6.70 -7.86 -9.80
CA ASP A 111 6.29 -6.47 -9.62
C ASP A 111 5.25 -6.33 -8.50
N LYS A 112 4.28 -7.27 -8.42
CA LYS A 112 3.31 -7.33 -7.32
C LYS A 112 4.01 -7.48 -5.97
N MET A 113 5.01 -8.35 -5.90
CA MET A 113 5.78 -8.56 -4.66
C MET A 113 6.63 -7.34 -4.30
N GLU A 114 7.26 -6.69 -5.28
CA GLU A 114 8.04 -5.47 -5.10
C GLU A 114 7.16 -4.36 -4.48
N ILE A 115 5.99 -4.11 -5.08
CA ILE A 115 5.05 -3.11 -4.58
C ILE A 115 4.57 -3.44 -3.17
N ILE A 116 4.18 -4.70 -2.90
CA ILE A 116 3.75 -5.10 -1.55
C ILE A 116 4.87 -4.88 -0.53
N ASN A 117 6.14 -5.18 -0.87
CA ASN A 117 7.27 -4.95 0.03
C ASN A 117 7.50 -3.45 0.28
N ILE A 118 7.37 -2.60 -0.75
CA ILE A 118 7.45 -1.14 -0.61
C ILE A 118 6.36 -0.64 0.33
N ILE A 119 5.11 -1.06 0.12
CA ILE A 119 3.97 -0.69 0.96
C ILE A 119 4.20 -1.15 2.41
N LEU A 120 4.60 -2.40 2.64
CA LEU A 120 4.82 -2.89 4.00
C LEU A 120 6.01 -2.20 4.70
N THR A 121 7.05 -1.84 3.94
CA THR A 121 8.14 -0.99 4.44
C THR A 121 7.61 0.38 4.87
N TYR A 122 6.75 0.99 4.06
CA TYR A 122 6.10 2.26 4.39
C TYR A 122 5.28 2.16 5.69
N TYR A 123 4.43 1.13 5.83
CA TYR A 123 3.69 0.89 7.08
C TYR A 123 4.61 0.75 8.30
N LYS A 124 5.73 0.04 8.15
CA LYS A 124 6.70 -0.16 9.23
C LYS A 124 7.38 1.15 9.67
N LEU A 125 7.60 2.09 8.75
CA LEU A 125 8.21 3.38 9.03
C LEU A 125 7.24 4.35 9.73
N HIS A 126 5.94 4.26 9.43
CA HIS A 126 4.92 5.21 9.91
C HIS A 126 4.10 4.70 11.10
N ILE A 127 4.11 3.39 11.39
CA ILE A 127 3.35 2.80 12.50
C ILE A 127 4.30 2.27 13.58
N ASN A 128 4.17 2.84 14.78
CA ASN A 128 4.90 2.38 15.95
C ASN A 128 4.55 0.92 16.28
N ASN A 129 5.57 0.11 16.57
CA ASN A 129 5.44 -1.31 16.91
C ASN A 129 4.76 -2.16 15.81
N PHE A 130 4.86 -1.77 14.54
CA PHE A 130 4.37 -2.58 13.42
C PHE A 130 5.06 -3.94 13.39
N LYS A 131 4.31 -5.02 13.64
CA LYS A 131 4.83 -6.37 13.71
C LYS A 131 5.07 -6.92 12.29
N PRO A 132 6.12 -7.74 12.10
CA PRO A 132 6.32 -8.44 10.83
C PRO A 132 5.08 -9.23 10.40
N ILE A 133 4.70 -9.08 9.13
CA ILE A 133 3.58 -9.78 8.50
C ILE A 133 4.03 -11.20 8.12
N LYS A 134 3.51 -12.22 8.81
CA LYS A 134 3.88 -13.63 8.62
C LYS A 134 3.27 -14.19 7.34
N SER A 135 2.08 -13.71 7.00
CA SER A 135 1.35 -14.11 5.79
C SER A 135 2.03 -13.70 4.49
N LEU A 136 3.07 -12.86 4.53
CA LEU A 136 3.78 -12.42 3.33
C LEU A 136 4.40 -13.58 2.55
N GLU A 137 4.90 -14.62 3.23
CA GLU A 137 5.44 -15.81 2.58
C GLU A 137 4.37 -16.60 1.82
N ILE A 138 3.14 -16.61 2.32
CA ILE A 138 2.01 -17.25 1.66
C ILE A 138 1.55 -16.43 0.44
N VAL A 139 1.56 -15.10 0.54
CA VAL A 139 1.28 -14.21 -0.59
C VAL A 139 2.29 -14.43 -1.72
N LYS A 140 3.59 -14.59 -1.40
CA LYS A 140 4.62 -14.95 -2.38
C LYS A 140 4.22 -16.22 -3.15
N ASN A 141 3.78 -17.26 -2.44
CA ASN A 141 3.41 -18.54 -3.07
C ASN A 141 2.15 -18.48 -3.94
N ILE A 142 1.25 -17.52 -3.72
CA ILE A 142 0.04 -17.32 -4.54
C ILE A 142 0.37 -16.57 -5.82
N PHE A 143 1.37 -15.68 -5.78
CA PHE A 143 1.82 -14.97 -6.97
C PHE A 143 2.77 -15.81 -7.82
N SER A 144 3.49 -16.78 -7.24
CA SER A 144 4.37 -17.72 -7.97
C SER A 144 3.66 -18.59 -9.01
#